data_AF-A0A4Y9J8D4-F1
#
_entry.id   AF-A0A4Y9J8D4-F1
#
_cell.length_a   1.000
_cell.length_b   1.000
_cell.length_c   1.000
_cell.angle_alpha   90.00
_cell.angle_beta   90.00
_cell.angle_gamma   90.00
#
_symmetry.space_group_name_H-M   'P 1'
#
loop_
_entity.id
_entity.type
_entity.pdbx_description
1 polymer ?
#
loop_
_entity_poly.entity_id
_entity_poly.type
_entity_poly.pdbx_seq_one_letter_code
_entity_poly.pdbx_strand_id
1 'polypeptide(L)'
;MRALYGHSIDKPIQYDSQKPPKYLYHGSPSKNKISILKQGLSKQSRQYVHLSENIETAYQVALRYNVEVTIFCIASSLAWKDGIEFYNPDGNIWLVDEVPVQYLEVVPLDI
;
A
#
# COMPACT_ATOMS: atom_id res chain seq x y z
N MET A 1 18.23 -30.06 -17.50
CA MET A 1 17.77 -29.67 -16.15
C MET A 1 16.50 -28.84 -16.32
N ARG A 2 15.41 -29.20 -15.63
CA ARG A 2 14.04 -28.70 -15.87
C ARG A 2 13.86 -27.30 -15.28
N ALA A 3 13.45 -26.33 -16.08
CA ALA A 3 12.74 -25.15 -15.57
C ALA A 3 11.25 -25.52 -15.52
N LEU A 4 10.71 -25.66 -14.31
CA LEU A 4 9.36 -26.11 -14.06
C LEU A 4 8.57 -25.11 -13.20
N TYR A 5 8.78 -23.81 -13.34
CA TYR A 5 8.03 -22.84 -12.55
C TYR A 5 7.70 -21.59 -13.36
N GLY A 6 6.78 -21.78 -14.31
CA GLY A 6 5.99 -20.73 -14.92
C GLY A 6 4.52 -20.99 -14.61
N HIS A 7 4.15 -20.99 -13.34
CA HIS A 7 2.76 -20.95 -12.89
C HIS A 7 2.63 -19.78 -11.93
N SER A 8 2.30 -18.61 -12.48
CA SER A 8 1.55 -17.60 -11.73
C SER A 8 0.32 -18.31 -11.20
N ILE A 9 0.22 -18.46 -9.88
CA ILE A 9 -1.00 -19.01 -9.27
C ILE A 9 -2.05 -17.90 -9.43
N ASP A 10 -2.78 -17.94 -10.55
CA ASP A 10 -3.84 -17.03 -10.98
C ASP A 10 -5.13 -17.25 -10.16
N LYS A 11 -4.99 -17.26 -8.84
CA LYS A 11 -6.13 -17.03 -7.95
C LYS A 11 -5.73 -15.92 -7.00
N PRO A 12 -6.39 -14.73 -7.09
CA PRO A 12 -6.23 -13.76 -6.03
C PRO A 12 -6.61 -14.44 -4.73
N ILE A 13 -5.72 -14.37 -3.75
CA ILE A 13 -6.04 -14.84 -2.41
C ILE A 13 -7.16 -13.92 -1.92
N GLN A 14 -8.37 -14.47 -1.81
CA GLN A 14 -9.50 -13.72 -1.30
C GLN A 14 -9.37 -13.65 0.21
N TYR A 15 -9.22 -12.43 0.70
CA TYR A 15 -9.28 -12.12 2.11
C TYR A 15 -10.66 -11.54 2.42
N ASP A 16 -11.17 -11.78 3.62
CA ASP A 16 -12.37 -11.10 4.07
C ASP A 16 -12.07 -9.61 4.25
N SER A 17 -12.94 -8.76 3.70
CA SER A 17 -12.85 -7.31 3.87
C SER A 17 -12.98 -6.96 5.36
N GLN A 18 -12.09 -6.11 5.85
CA GLN A 18 -12.02 -5.68 7.24
C GLN A 18 -12.00 -4.15 7.32
N LYS A 19 -12.63 -3.62 8.37
CA LYS A 19 -12.63 -2.18 8.63
C LYS A 19 -11.22 -1.74 9.04
N PRO A 20 -10.57 -0.83 8.28
CA PRO A 20 -9.23 -0.35 8.59
C PRO A 20 -9.23 0.66 9.75
N PRO A 21 -8.05 0.94 10.34
CA PRO A 21 -7.87 2.08 11.25
C PRO A 21 -8.15 3.41 10.54
N LYS A 22 -8.13 4.51 11.31
CA LYS A 22 -8.40 5.86 10.77
C LYS A 22 -7.44 6.22 9.65
N TYR A 23 -6.16 5.92 9.84
CA TYR A 23 -5.08 6.17 8.90
C TYR A 23 -4.22 4.93 8.71
N LEU A 24 -3.73 4.77 7.49
CA LEU A 24 -2.69 3.81 7.12
C LEU A 24 -1.60 4.54 6.35
N TYR A 25 -0.44 3.91 6.19
CA TYR A 25 0.75 4.52 5.61
C TYR A 25 1.36 3.68 4.51
N HIS A 26 1.83 4.34 3.45
CA HIS A 26 2.57 3.72 2.37
C HIS A 26 3.89 4.46 2.15
N GLY A 27 5.00 3.74 2.27
CA GLY A 27 6.33 4.25 1.90
C GLY A 27 6.62 3.94 0.43
N SER A 28 7.01 4.96 -0.32
CA SER A 28 7.39 4.82 -1.74
C SER A 28 8.65 5.61 -2.05
N PRO A 29 9.46 5.21 -3.05
CA PRO A 29 10.54 6.04 -3.56
C PRO A 29 10.02 7.42 -3.98
N SER A 30 10.70 8.51 -3.57
CA SER A 30 10.27 9.90 -3.85
C SER A 30 10.08 10.19 -5.34
N LYS A 31 10.81 9.50 -6.21
CA LYS A 31 10.62 9.58 -7.69
C LYS A 31 9.19 9.25 -8.15
N ASN A 32 8.44 8.44 -7.39
CA ASN A 32 7.07 8.05 -7.71
C ASN A 32 6.04 9.07 -7.24
N LYS A 33 6.44 10.07 -6.43
CA LYS A 33 5.53 11.01 -5.76
C LYS A 33 4.58 11.71 -6.72
N ILE A 34 5.10 12.25 -7.82
CA ILE A 34 4.29 12.97 -8.81
C ILE A 34 3.27 12.03 -9.47
N SER A 35 3.64 10.77 -9.74
CA SER A 35 2.74 9.80 -10.36
C SER A 35 1.62 9.41 -9.39
N ILE A 36 1.97 9.12 -8.13
CA ILE A 36 1.02 8.73 -7.08
C ILE A 36 0.03 9.86 -6.79
N LEU A 37 0.49 11.11 -6.74
CA LEU A 37 -0.38 12.28 -6.56
C LEU A 37 -1.23 12.62 -7.79
N LYS A 38 -1.03 11.94 -8.93
CA LYS A 38 -1.89 12.09 -10.12
C LYS A 38 -2.84 10.92 -10.32
N GLN A 39 -2.40 9.71 -9.96
CA GLN A 39 -3.06 8.46 -10.33
C GLN A 39 -3.58 7.67 -9.13
N GLY A 40 -3.24 8.08 -7.90
CA GLY A 40 -3.48 7.29 -6.70
C GLY A 40 -2.43 6.19 -6.49
N LEU A 41 -2.67 5.32 -5.51
CA LEU A 41 -1.92 4.09 -5.31
C LEU A 41 -2.60 2.96 -6.07
N SER A 42 -1.83 2.18 -6.81
CA SER A 42 -2.32 0.98 -7.49
C SER A 42 -1.37 -0.18 -7.29
N LYS A 43 -1.93 -1.39 -7.29
CA LYS A 43 -1.18 -2.63 -7.35
C LYS A 43 -0.44 -2.68 -8.70
N GLN A 44 0.87 -2.45 -8.68
CA GLN A 44 1.70 -2.53 -9.90
C GLN A 44 1.90 -3.99 -10.31
N SER A 45 3.10 -4.55 -10.14
CA SER A 45 3.38 -5.98 -10.37
C SER A 45 2.94 -6.89 -9.21
N ARG A 46 2.30 -6.33 -8.18
CA ARG A 46 1.84 -7.05 -6.98
C ARG A 46 0.34 -7.32 -7.06
N GLN A 47 -0.17 -8.23 -6.23
CA GLN A 47 -1.61 -8.47 -6.13
C GLN A 47 -2.36 -7.40 -5.33
N TYR A 48 -1.70 -6.73 -4.38
CA TYR A 48 -2.27 -5.66 -3.57
C TYR A 48 -1.23 -4.59 -3.24
N VAL A 49 -1.70 -3.37 -2.99
CA VAL A 49 -0.93 -2.32 -2.32
C VAL A 49 -0.77 -2.71 -0.85
N HIS A 50 0.45 -2.64 -0.34
CA HIS A 50 0.75 -2.94 1.05
C HIS A 50 0.84 -1.64 1.84
N LEU A 51 0.14 -1.62 2.97
CA LEU A 51 0.01 -0.49 3.88
C LEU A 51 0.45 -0.89 5.29
N SER A 52 0.95 0.07 6.04
CA SER A 52 1.39 -0.08 7.44
C SER A 52 0.55 0.80 8.36
N GLU A 53 0.36 0.37 9.61
CA GLU A 53 -0.29 1.20 10.63
C GLU A 53 0.65 2.29 11.20
N ASN A 54 1.96 2.14 11.00
CA ASN A 54 2.99 3.03 11.52
C ASN A 54 3.83 3.63 10.39
N ILE A 55 4.08 4.95 10.47
CA ILE A 55 4.97 5.71 9.58
C ILE A 55 6.38 5.11 9.58
N GLU A 56 6.93 4.78 10.74
CA GLU A 56 8.27 4.19 10.88
C GLU A 56 8.37 2.88 10.11
N THR A 57 7.36 2.01 10.23
CA THR A 57 7.32 0.75 9.48
C THR A 57 7.25 0.99 7.98
N ALA A 58 6.40 1.93 7.54
CA ALA A 58 6.30 2.30 6.12
C ALA A 58 7.64 2.84 5.58
N TYR A 59 8.34 3.65 6.38
CA TYR A 59 9.63 4.22 6.04
C TYR A 59 10.73 3.14 5.96
N GLN A 60 10.85 2.29 6.97
CA GLN A 60 11.84 1.20 6.99
C GLN A 60 11.63 0.20 5.83
N VAL A 61 10.38 -0.09 5.46
CA VAL A 61 10.08 -0.94 4.29
C VAL A 61 10.55 -0.29 2.99
N ALA A 62 10.36 1.02 2.83
CA ALA A 62 10.79 1.77 1.64
C ALA A 62 12.30 2.03 1.60
N LEU A 63 12.95 2.18 2.75
CA LEU A 63 14.40 2.39 2.85
C LEU A 63 15.23 1.21 2.31
N ARG A 64 14.67 -0.01 2.30
CA ARG A 64 15.34 -1.21 1.74
C ARG A 64 15.76 -1.04 0.28
N TYR A 65 15.16 -0.07 -0.43
CA TYR A 65 15.50 0.23 -1.80
C TYR A 65 16.66 1.24 -1.95
N ASN A 66 17.28 1.71 -0.86
CA ASN A 66 18.38 2.70 -0.84
C ASN A 66 18.07 3.96 -1.67
N VAL A 67 16.90 4.53 -1.45
CA VAL A 67 16.39 5.71 -2.17
C VAL A 67 15.81 6.71 -1.19
N GLU A 68 15.66 7.95 -1.64
CA GLU A 68 14.82 8.93 -0.95
C GLU A 68 13.37 8.41 -0.85
N VAL A 69 12.78 8.52 0.33
CA VAL A 69 11.46 7.97 0.64
C VAL A 69 10.46 9.10 0.82
N THR A 70 9.28 8.93 0.24
CA THR A 70 8.08 9.72 0.56
C THR A 70 7.08 8.81 1.27
N ILE A 71 6.50 9.31 2.37
CA ILE A 71 5.40 8.64 3.07
C ILE A 71 4.07 9.26 2.64
N PHE A 72 3.14 8.39 2.27
CA PHE A 72 1.75 8.73 2.03
C PHE A 72 0.92 8.29 3.23
N CYS A 73 0.16 9.20 3.80
CA CYS A 73 -0.94 8.92 4.71
C CYS A 73 -2.20 8.66 3.89
N ILE A 74 -2.91 7.59 4.22
CA ILE A 74 -4.16 7.19 3.59
C ILE A 74 -5.26 7.40 4.62
N ALA A 75 -6.30 8.17 4.28
CA ALA A 75 -7.53 8.27 5.06
C ALA A 75 -8.38 6.99 4.92
N SER A 76 -7.83 5.85 5.38
CA SER A 76 -8.35 4.50 5.14
C SER A 76 -9.76 4.28 5.68
N SER A 77 -10.10 4.86 6.83
CA SER A 77 -11.46 4.74 7.37
C SER A 77 -12.50 5.49 6.53
N LEU A 78 -12.11 6.56 5.83
CA LEU A 78 -12.99 7.28 4.91
C LEU A 78 -13.11 6.50 3.60
N ALA A 79 -11.98 6.08 3.02
CA ALA A 79 -11.95 5.23 1.84
C ALA A 79 -12.83 3.98 1.99
N TRP A 80 -12.76 3.32 3.16
CA TRP A 80 -13.60 2.16 3.46
C TRP A 80 -15.09 2.47 3.53
N LYS A 81 -15.47 3.62 4.11
CA LYS A 81 -16.88 4.06 4.12
C LYS A 81 -17.40 4.36 2.71
N ASP A 82 -16.51 4.79 1.82
CA ASP A 82 -16.82 5.10 0.42
C ASP A 82 -16.77 3.84 -0.48
N GLY A 83 -16.55 2.65 0.11
CA GLY A 83 -16.66 1.36 -0.57
C GLY A 83 -15.33 0.71 -0.98
N ILE A 84 -14.18 1.29 -0.61
CA ILE A 84 -12.88 0.69 -0.88
C ILE A 84 -12.61 -0.44 0.11
N GLU A 85 -12.33 -1.63 -0.40
CA GLU A 85 -12.11 -2.82 0.42
C GLU A 85 -10.67 -2.90 0.93
N PHE A 86 -10.53 -3.16 2.23
CA PHE A 86 -9.25 -3.34 2.89
C PHE A 86 -9.19 -4.73 3.52
N TYR A 87 -8.00 -5.30 3.60
CA TYR A 87 -7.80 -6.64 4.12
C TYR A 87 -6.62 -6.68 5.09
N ASN A 88 -6.70 -7.49 6.13
CA ASN A 88 -5.59 -7.71 7.07
C ASN A 88 -5.50 -9.20 7.47
N PRO A 89 -4.89 -10.05 6.63
CA PRO A 89 -4.89 -11.50 6.83
C PRO A 89 -4.19 -11.96 8.11
N ASP A 90 -3.08 -11.31 8.46
CA ASP A 90 -2.19 -11.75 9.54
C ASP A 90 -2.13 -10.75 10.72
N GLY A 91 -3.03 -9.75 10.75
CA GLY A 91 -3.06 -8.68 11.75
C GLY A 91 -1.97 -7.62 11.60
N ASN A 92 -0.89 -7.90 10.86
CA ASN A 92 0.31 -7.05 10.82
C ASN A 92 0.45 -6.19 9.56
N ILE A 93 -0.33 -6.48 8.50
CA ILE A 93 -0.20 -5.80 7.21
C ILE A 93 -1.57 -5.57 6.59
N TRP A 94 -1.76 -4.35 6.09
CA TRP A 94 -2.99 -3.98 5.42
C TRP A 94 -2.82 -4.04 3.91
N LEU A 95 -3.82 -4.59 3.24
CA LEU A 95 -3.87 -4.77 1.80
C LEU A 95 -5.06 -4.01 1.24
N VAL A 96 -4.87 -3.41 0.07
CA VAL A 96 -5.92 -2.73 -0.71
C VAL A 96 -5.59 -2.84 -2.19
N ASP A 97 -6.61 -2.89 -3.05
CA ASP A 97 -6.39 -2.96 -4.51
C ASP A 97 -5.84 -1.65 -5.07
N GLU A 98 -6.53 -0.56 -4.75
CA GLU A 98 -6.18 0.79 -5.16
C GLU A 98 -6.65 1.82 -4.13
N VAL A 99 -5.97 2.96 -4.09
CA VAL A 99 -6.36 4.11 -3.26
C VAL A 99 -6.40 5.35 -4.15
N PRO A 100 -7.59 5.91 -4.42
CA PRO A 100 -7.72 7.17 -5.13
C PRO A 100 -6.97 8.31 -4.44
N VAL A 101 -6.46 9.24 -5.24
CA VAL A 101 -5.65 10.38 -4.78
C VAL A 101 -6.34 11.22 -3.69
N GLN A 102 -7.67 11.31 -3.70
CA GLN A 102 -8.44 12.10 -2.74
C GLN A 102 -8.29 11.61 -1.28
N TYR A 103 -7.83 10.38 -1.07
CA TYR A 103 -7.54 9.83 0.26
C TYR A 103 -6.07 9.89 0.63
N LEU A 104 -5.21 10.43 -0.24
CA LEU A 104 -3.76 10.47 -0.06
C LEU A 104 -3.30 11.84 0.39
N GLU A 105 -2.46 11.86 1.42
CA GLU A 105 -1.73 13.05 1.85
C GLU A 105 -0.25 12.71 2.00
N VAL A 106 0.64 13.62 1.62
CA VAL A 106 2.08 13.42 1.84
C VAL A 106 2.44 13.88 3.24
N VAL A 107 3.03 12.98 4.02
CA VAL A 107 3.50 13.31 5.36
C VAL A 107 4.94 13.84 5.28
N PRO A 108 5.23 15.02 5.85
CA PRO A 108 6.60 15.48 6.03
C PRO A 108 7.37 14.49 6.90
N LEU A 109 8.52 14.04 6.42
CA LEU A 109 9.43 13.21 7.20
C LEU A 109 10.34 14.13 8.01
N ASP A 110 10.01 14.35 9.27
CA ASP A 110 10.87 15.03 10.25
C ASP A 110 11.71 13.98 11.00
N ILE A 111 12.54 13.23 10.26
CA ILE A 111 13.44 12.18 10.78
C ILE A 111 14.90 12.58 10.66
#